data_AF-A0A1V5KRX1-F1
#
_entry.id   AF-A0A1V5KRX1-F1
#
_cell.length_a   1.000
_cell.length_b   1.000
_cell.length_c   1.000
_cell.angle_alpha   90.00
_cell.angle_beta   90.00
_cell.angle_gamma   90.00
#
_symmetry.space_group_name_H-M   'P 1'
#
loop_
_entity.id
_entity.type
_entity.pdbx_description
1 polymer ?
#
loop_
_entity_poly.entity_id
_entity_poly.type
_entity_poly.pdbx_seq_one_letter_code
_entity_poly.pdbx_strand_id
1 'polypeptide(L)' 'MNRLRAAALYRIDEAKTIRKSHENPYIQKLYAEYLGEPGAELAHALLHTHYTQREPRGI' A
#
# COMPACT_ATOMS: atom_id res chain seq x y z
N MET A 1 -20.10 -14.50 -10.58
CA MET A 1 -20.12 -13.12 -10.05
C MET A 1 -18.72 -12.55 -9.76
N ASN A 2 -17.84 -13.26 -9.02
CA ASN A 2 -16.50 -12.74 -8.65
C ASN A 2 -15.55 -12.47 -9.83
N ARG A 3 -15.55 -13.33 -10.88
CA ARG A 3 -14.70 -13.14 -12.07
C ARG A 3 -15.01 -11.85 -12.85
N LEU A 4 -16.27 -11.44 -12.90
CA LEU A 4 -16.69 -10.21 -13.59
C LEU A 4 -16.20 -8.95 -12.85
N ARG A 5 -16.24 -8.96 -11.51
CA ARG A 5 -15.72 -7.87 -10.68
C ARG A 5 -14.20 -7.73 -10.81
N ALA A 6 -13.48 -8.86 -10.74
CA ALA A 6 -12.03 -8.87 -10.95
C ALA A 6 -11.65 -8.34 -12.35
N ALA A 7 -12.33 -8.81 -13.40
CA ALA A 7 -12.05 -8.38 -14.77
C ALA A 7 -12.34 -6.89 -15.02
N ALA A 8 -13.34 -6.32 -14.35
CA ALA A 8 -13.61 -4.88 -14.40
C ALA A 8 -12.51 -4.08 -13.68
N LEU A 9 -12.07 -4.54 -12.49
CA LEU A 9 -10.98 -3.88 -11.74
C LEU A 9 -9.66 -3.89 -12.51
N TYR A 10 -9.29 -5.01 -13.14
CA TYR A 10 -8.07 -5.09 -13.93
C TYR A 10 -8.09 -4.17 -15.16
N ARG A 11 -9.21 -4.10 -15.89
CA ARG A 11 -9.36 -3.17 -17.01
C ARG A 11 -9.21 -1.71 -16.59
N ILE A 12 -9.75 -1.34 -15.43
CA ILE A 12 -9.60 0.02 -14.88
C ILE A 12 -8.14 0.29 -14.55
N ASP A 13 -7.43 -0.68 -13.97
CA ASP A 13 -6.02 -0.50 -13.60
C ASP A 13 -5.09 -0.42 -14.82
N GLU A 14 -5.33 -1.23 -15.85
CA GLU A 14 -4.59 -1.18 -17.12
C GLU A 14 -4.78 0.14 -17.88
N ALA A 15 -5.96 0.75 -17.77
CA ALA A 15 -6.26 2.02 -18.42
C ALA A 15 -5.60 3.24 -17.72
N LYS A 16 -4.99 3.08 -16.54
CA LYS A 16 -4.34 4.18 -15.84
C LYS A 16 -3.00 4.50 -16.48
N THR A 17 -2.75 5.79 -16.70
CA THR A 17 -1.48 6.31 -17.21
C THR A 17 -0.31 6.05 -16.25
N ILE A 18 -0.57 6.12 -14.94
CA ILE A 18 0.41 5.80 -13.89
C ILE A 18 -0.06 4.53 -13.20
N ARG A 19 0.71 3.45 -13.36
CA ARG A 19 0.37 2.14 -12.82
C ARG A 19 1.25 1.72 -11.64
N LYS A 20 2.46 2.27 -11.52
CA LYS A 20 3.38 1.94 -10.43
C LYS A 20 3.31 2.99 -9.33
N SER A 21 3.19 2.56 -8.08
CA SER A 21 3.05 3.47 -6.94
C SER A 21 4.24 4.42 -6.76
N HIS A 22 5.46 3.99 -7.11
CA HIS A 22 6.67 4.83 -7.03
C HIS A 22 6.78 5.85 -8.18
N GLU A 23 5.98 5.70 -9.24
CA GLU A 23 5.88 6.69 -10.34
C GLU A 23 4.80 7.74 -10.05
N ASN A 24 4.03 7.59 -8.97
CA ASN A 24 2.99 8.55 -8.61
C ASN A 24 3.61 9.84 -8.03
N PRO A 25 3.41 11.01 -8.67
CA PRO A 25 4.03 12.26 -8.25
C PRO A 25 3.61 12.69 -6.83
N TYR A 26 2.40 12.34 -6.39
CA TYR A 26 1.95 12.63 -5.04
C TYR A 26 2.67 11.78 -3.98
N ILE A 27 2.98 10.53 -4.31
CA ILE A 27 3.77 9.65 -3.43
C ILE A 27 5.20 10.16 -3.35
N GLN A 28 5.81 10.47 -4.49
CA GLN A 28 7.16 11.05 -4.51
C GLN A 28 7.25 12.33 -3.68
N LYS A 29 6.28 13.23 -3.83
CA LYS A 29 6.20 14.47 -3.04
C LYS A 29 6.06 14.19 -1.54
N LEU A 30 5.19 13.27 -1.15
CA LEU A 30 4.98 12.90 0.25
C LEU A 30 6.25 12.35 0.92
N TYR A 31 7.00 11.50 0.21
CA TYR A 31 8.27 11.00 0.73
C TYR A 31 9.35 12.10 0.76
N ALA A 32 9.47 12.90 -0.30
CA ALA A 32 10.46 13.97 -0.38
C ALA A 32 10.26 15.07 0.69
N GLU A 33 9.01 15.45 0.97
CA GLU A 33 8.70 16.60 1.83
C GLU A 33 8.40 16.24 3.29
N TYR A 34 8.00 14.99 3.55
CA TYR A 34 7.48 14.62 4.87
C TYR A 34 8.03 13.30 5.40
N LEU A 35 7.81 12.18 4.71
CA LEU A 35 8.12 10.85 5.26
C LEU A 35 9.61 10.47 5.19
N GLY A 36 10.40 11.17 4.36
CA GLY A 36 11.80 10.84 4.11
C GLY A 36 11.94 9.62 3.19
N GLU A 37 12.73 8.64 3.62
CA GLU A 37 12.97 7.41 2.85
C GLU A 37 12.03 6.26 3.27
N PRO A 38 11.72 5.31 2.36
CA PRO A 38 11.02 4.09 2.74
C PRO A 38 11.74 3.35 3.88
N GLY A 39 11.02 3.12 4.99
CA GLY A 39 11.58 2.47 6.17
C GLY A 39 12.33 3.39 7.13
N ALA A 40 12.40 4.70 6.85
CA ALA A 40 12.87 5.69 7.83
C ALA A 40 11.98 5.68 9.09
N GLU A 41 12.51 6.19 10.20
CA GLU A 41 11.85 6.18 11.52
C GLU A 41 10.41 6.70 11.46
N LEU A 42 10.17 7.85 10.80
CA LEU A 42 8.84 8.44 10.66
C LEU A 42 7.89 7.56 9.82
N ALA A 43 8.37 7.00 8.71
CA ALA A 43 7.60 6.07 7.89
C ALA A 43 7.31 4.74 8.64
N HIS A 44 8.24 4.30 9.50
CA HIS A 44 8.04 3.14 10.36
C HIS A 44 6.96 3.42 11.41
N ALA A 45 7.05 4.54 12.11
CA ALA A 45 6.10 4.94 13.14
C ALA A 45 4.67 5.13 12.60
N LEU A 46 4.52 5.69 11.38
CA LEU A 46 3.20 6.02 10.83
C LEU A 46 2.59 4.89 9.98
N LEU A 47 3.39 4.15 9.23
CA LEU A 47 2.88 3.23 8.19
C LEU A 47 3.10 1.75 8.52
N HIS A 48 3.95 1.43 9.50
CA HIS A 48 4.22 0.05 9.88
C HIS A 48 3.42 -0.32 11.13
N THR A 49 3.19 -1.62 11.30
CA THR A 49 2.48 -2.17 12.45
C THR A 49 3.19 -3.43 12.93
N HIS A 50 2.85 -3.89 14.13
CA HIS A 50 3.45 -5.07 14.74
C HIS A 50 2.35 -6.06 15.08
N TYR A 51 2.69 -7.35 14.97
CA TYR A 51 1.80 -8.43 15.34
C TYR A 51 2.26 -9.00 16.68
N THR A 52 1.31 -9.34 17.53
CA THR A 52 1.56 -10.08 18.77
C THR A 52 1.04 -11.51 18.60
N GLN A 53 1.71 -12.45 19.27
CA GLN A 53 1.30 -13.86 19.24
C GLN A 53 -0.15 -13.95 19.74
N ARG A 54 -1.02 -14.52 18.91
CA ARG A 54 -2.36 -14.89 19.31
C ARG A 54 -2.31 -16.36 19.70
N GLU A 55 -2.28 -16.64 21.00
CA GLU A 55 -2.57 -18.00 21.44
C GLU A 55 -3.99 -18.37 20.99
N PRO A 56 -4.20 -19.57 20.43
CA PRO A 56 -5.56 -20.01 20.13
C PRO A 56 -6.37 -19.98 21.42
N ARG A 57 -7.52 -19.29 21.41
CA ARG A 57 -8.50 -19.42 22.50
C ARG A 57 -9.02 -20.86 22.48
N GLY A 58 -8.41 -21.73 23.28
CA GLY A 58 -8.85 -23.08 23.55
C GLY A 58 -8.21 -24.15 22.66
N ILE A 59 -7.43 -25.02 23.29
CA ILE A 59 -7.49 -26.46 23.05
C ILE A 59 -8.32 -27.03 24.20
#